data_AF-I2QUM5-F1
#
_entry.id   AF-I2QUM5-F1
#
_cell.length_a   1.000
_cell.length_b   1.000
_cell.length_c   1.000
_cell.angle_alpha   90.00
_cell.angle_beta   90.00
_cell.angle_gamma   90.00
#
_symmetry.space_group_name_H-M   'P 1'
#
loop_
_entity.id
_entity.type
_entity.pdbx_description
1 polymer ?
#
loop_
_entity_poly.entity_id
_entity_poly.type
_entity_poly.pdbx_seq_one_letter_code
_entity_poly.pdbx_strand_id
1 'polypeptide(L)' 'MIYQIDIIDPKTNEEQTVTVELSPEQNVAARASQDWMREVQLHARLPQGFMPIGRRVRPLPIAAIN' A
#
# COMPACT_ATOMS: atom_id res chain seq x y z
N MET A 1 -4.16 -7.30 8.15
CA MET A 1 -5.01 -6.19 7.66
C MET A 1 -4.57 -5.92 6.24
N ILE A 2 -5.51 -5.77 5.31
CA ILE A 2 -5.18 -5.61 3.90
C ILE A 2 -5.32 -4.13 3.54
N TYR A 3 -4.36 -3.62 2.79
CA TYR A 3 -4.33 -2.26 2.27
C TYR A 3 -4.23 -2.30 0.76
N GLN A 4 -4.88 -1.34 0.10
CA GLN A 4 -4.70 -1.05 -1.31
C GLN A 4 -3.83 0.20 -1.43
N ILE A 5 -2.86 0.14 -2.33
CA ILE A 5 -1.93 1.23 -2.63
C ILE A 5 -2.07 1.54 -4.11
N ASP A 6 -2.32 2.80 -4.45
CA ASP A 6 -2.26 3.26 -5.83
C ASP A 6 -0.79 3.54 -6.19
N ILE A 7 -0.37 3.04 -7.34
CA ILE A 7 0.99 3.12 -7.86
C ILE A 7 0.97 3.72 -9.26
N ILE A 8 2.08 4.33 -9.67
CA ILE A 8 2.21 4.97 -10.98
C ILE A 8 3.52 4.54 -11.64
N ASP A 9 3.48 4.27 -12.95
CA ASP A 9 4.70 4.25 -13.78
C ASP A 9 5.01 5.70 -14.19
N PRO A 10 6.11 6.29 -13.69
CA PRO A 10 6.45 7.69 -13.99
C PRO A 10 6.85 7.91 -15.45
N LYS A 11 7.10 6.85 -16.24
CA LYS A 11 7.47 6.95 -17.66
C LYS A 11 6.24 7.01 -18.55
N THR A 12 5.20 6.23 -18.23
CA THR A 12 3.98 6.11 -19.04
C THR A 12 2.80 6.89 -18.46
N ASN A 13 2.90 7.35 -17.20
CA ASN A 13 1.81 7.88 -16.38
C ASN A 13 0.66 6.88 -16.17
N GLU A 14 0.92 5.59 -16.30
CA GLU A 14 -0.07 4.55 -16.03
C GLU A 14 -0.25 4.38 -14.52
N GLU A 15 -1.48 4.55 -14.03
CA GLU A 15 -1.84 4.26 -12.65
C GLU A 15 -2.37 2.83 -12.51
N GLN A 16 -1.90 2.13 -11.48
CA GLN A 16 -2.37 0.79 -11.11
C GLN A 16 -2.62 0.73 -9.60
N THR A 17 -3.19 -0.38 -9.12
CA THR A 17 -3.33 -0.61 -7.69
C THR A 17 -2.78 -1.96 -7.29
N VAL A 18 -2.10 -2.00 -6.14
CA VAL A 18 -1.59 -3.24 -5.55
C VAL A 18 -2.17 -3.41 -4.16
N THR A 19 -2.37 -4.65 -3.76
CA THR A 19 -2.78 -4.99 -2.41
C THR A 19 -1.57 -5.45 -1.60
N VAL A 20 -1.50 -5.01 -0.34
CA VAL A 20 -0.51 -5.46 0.63
C VAL A 20 -1.23 -5.96 1.86
N GLU A 21 -0.87 -7.15 2.30
CA GLU A 21 -1.34 -7.70 3.56
C GLU A 21 -0.26 -7.52 4.60
N LEU A 22 -0.61 -6.81 5.69
CA LEU A 22 0.26 -6.71 6.86
C LEU A 22 -0.11 -7.75 7.90
N SER A 23 0.91 -8.41 8.45
CA SER A 23 0.80 -9.21 9.66
C SER A 23 0.29 -8.37 10.85
N PRO A 24 -0.23 -8.98 11.92
CA PRO A 24 -0.66 -8.25 13.10
C PRO A 24 0.43 -7.34 13.68
N GLU A 25 1.67 -7.83 13.76
CA GLU A 25 2.83 -7.09 14.28
C GLU A 25 3.18 -5.89 13.38
N GLN A 26 3.19 -6.08 12.06
CA GLN A 26 3.45 -5.02 11.08
C GLN A 26 2.38 -3.94 11.12
N ASN A 27 1.11 -4.32 11.31
CA ASN A 27 0.02 -3.36 11.44
C ASN A 27 0.15 -2.52 12.73
N VAL A 28 0.53 -3.14 13.84
CA VAL A 28 0.81 -2.41 15.09
C VAL A 28 1.96 -1.43 14.90
N ALA A 29 3.06 -1.86 14.27
CA ALA A 29 4.20 -1.00 13.96
C ALA A 29 3.81 0.17 13.04
N ALA A 30 3.08 -0.11 11.95
CA ALA A 30 2.62 0.93 11.02
C ALA A 30 1.73 1.96 11.72
N ARG A 31 0.80 1.53 12.58
CA ARG A 31 -0.09 2.43 13.35
C ARG A 31 0.64 3.27 14.40
N ALA A 32 1.77 2.78 14.92
CA ALA A 32 2.60 3.53 15.86
C ALA A 32 3.49 4.58 15.16
N SER A 33 3.67 4.47 13.84
CA SER A 33 4.43 5.43 13.05
C SER A 33 3.66 6.74 12.83
N GLN A 34 4.40 7.85 12.77
CA GLN A 34 3.84 9.16 12.40
C GLN A 34 3.34 9.18 10.95
N ASP A 35 3.93 8.36 10.09
CA ASP A 35 3.52 8.18 8.69
C ASP A 35 3.24 6.70 8.42
N TRP A 36 2.08 6.25 8.91
CA TRP A 36 1.64 4.87 8.75
C TRP A 36 1.48 4.46 7.29
N MET A 37 1.19 5.40 6.36
CA MET A 37 1.04 5.11 4.93
C MET A 37 2.38 4.73 4.31
N ARG A 38 3.45 5.46 4.67
CA ARG A 38 4.81 5.13 4.25
C ARG A 38 5.22 3.74 4.75
N GLU A 39 4.94 3.41 6.01
CA GLU A 39 5.23 2.08 6.55
C GLU A 39 4.51 0.97 5.77
N VAL A 40 3.23 1.17 5.45
CA VAL A 40 2.46 0.24 4.60
C VAL A 40 3.10 0.09 3.21
N GLN A 41 3.55 1.20 2.60
CA GLN A 41 4.21 1.18 1.28
C GLN A 41 5.55 0.44 1.30
N LEU A 42 6.31 0.50 2.39
CA LEU A 42 7.59 -0.22 2.53
C LEU A 42 7.42 -1.75 2.49
N HIS A 43 6.25 -2.24 2.88
CA HIS A 43 5.93 -3.67 2.83
C HIS A 43 5.34 -4.12 1.49
N ALA A 44 5.02 -3.18 0.60
CA ALA A 44 4.43 -3.50 -0.69
C ALA A 44 5.49 -4.03 -1.69
N ARG A 45 5.16 -5.12 -2.37
CA ARG A 45 5.97 -5.60 -3.51
C ARG A 45 5.50 -4.89 -4.77
N LEU A 46 6.21 -3.83 -5.14
CA LEU A 46 5.88 -3.02 -6.31
C LEU A 46 6.37 -3.69 -7.60
N PRO A 47 5.59 -3.63 -8.70
CA PRO A 47 6.08 -3.99 -10.03
C PRO A 47 7.29 -3.13 -10.43
N GLN A 48 8.17 -3.69 -11.26
CA GLN A 48 9.38 -2.98 -11.68
C GLN A 48 9.03 -1.68 -12.40
N GLY A 49 9.65 -0.57 -11.96
CA GLY A 49 9.45 0.75 -12.57
C GLY A 49 8.27 1.54 -11.98
N PHE A 50 7.40 0.92 -11.17
CA PHE A 50 6.30 1.61 -10.52
C PHE A 50 6.73 2.23 -9.19
N MET A 51 6.07 3.34 -8.84
CA MET A 51 6.26 4.07 -7.60
C MET A 51 4.93 4.24 -6.86
N PRO A 52 4.90 4.21 -5.52
CA PRO A 52 3.68 4.43 -4.77
C PRO A 52 3.27 5.90 -4.82
N ILE A 53 1.97 6.16 -4.97
CA ILE A 53 1.39 7.50 -4.86
C ILE A 53 1.20 7.79 -3.37
N GLY A 54 1.99 8.72 -2.84
CA GLY A 54 2.22 8.90 -1.40
C GLY A 54 0.98 8.81 -0.50
N ARG A 55 -0.08 9.57 -0.80
CA ARG A 55 -1.30 9.64 0.04
C ARG A 55 -2.43 8.71 -0.41
N ARG A 56 -2.19 7.82 -1.36
CA ARG A 56 -3.21 6.91 -1.91
C ARG A 56 -3.05 5.50 -1.38
N VAL A 57 -3.06 5.40 -0.05
CA VAL A 57 -3.09 4.13 0.69
C VAL A 57 -4.42 4.06 1.43
N ARG A 58 -5.17 2.98 1.22
CA ARG A 58 -6.49 2.79 1.85
C ARG A 58 -6.64 1.38 2.43
N PRO A 59 -7.17 1.24 3.65
CA PRO A 59 -7.49 -0.07 4.21
C PRO A 59 -8.63 -0.71 3.40
N LEU A 60 -8.48 -1.99 3.07
CA LEU A 60 -9.56 -2.79 2.49
C LEU A 60 -10.25 -3.58 3.61
N PRO A 61 -11.57 -3.41 3.81
CA PRO A 61 -12.31 -4.28 4.71
C PRO A 61 -12.29 -5.70 4.14
N ILE A 62 -12.12 -6.71 5.00
CA ILE A 62 -12.04 -8.13 4.61
C ILE A 62 -13.29 -8.57 3.81
N ALA A 63 -14.43 -7.90 3.98
CA ALA A 63 -15.66 -8.13 3.21
C ALA A 63 -15.61 -7.67 1.73
N ALA A 64 -14.55 -6.99 1.29
CA ALA A 64 -14.41 -6.47 -0.07
C ALA A 64 -13.56 -7.37 -1.00
N ILE A 65 -13.10 -8.52 -0.51
CA ILE A 65 -12.40 -9.54 -1.31
C ILE A 65 -13.42 -10.63 -1.61
N ASN A 66 -14.20 -10.45 -2.67
CA ASN A 66 -14.99 -11.51 -3.32
C ASN A 66 -14.29 -11.94 -4.60
#